data_AF-A0A6P8JSE8-F1
#
_entry.id   AF-A0A6P8JSE8-F1
#
_cell.length_a   1.000
_cell.length_b   1.000
_cell.length_c   1.000
_cell.angle_alpha   90.00
_cell.angle_beta   90.00
_cell.angle_gamma   90.00
#
_symmetry.space_group_name_H-M   'P 1'
#
loop_
_entity.id
_entity.type
_entity.pdbx_description
1 polymer ?
#
loop_
_entity_poly.entity_id
_entity_poly.type
_entity_poly.pdbx_seq_one_letter_code
_entity_poly.pdbx_strand_id
1 'polypeptide(L)'
;MLKYIPLLLVAQLLLVAAKPTNPQLLNSDDPVQRELERQAKEETVHLLNSLFRSQIAYFSEVKAALNPQTKRFQDIGLYITRLSQAIDEQELDRKDELWQKLFDEFKDSPLLINRESETGLTDLQYKTLLTGQKLQDISTKFVSDVADYFWKMAKMSGKVIGNGIANQNE
;
A
#
# COMPACT_ATOMS: atom_id res chain seq x y z
N MET A 1 -19.08 -2.15 11.16
CA MET A 1 -17.96 -1.39 11.75
C MET A 1 -16.60 -2.01 11.41
N LEU A 2 -16.46 -3.35 11.37
CA LEU A 2 -15.26 -4.08 10.92
C LEU A 2 -15.00 -4.07 9.39
N LYS A 3 -15.61 -3.14 8.63
CA LYS A 3 -15.67 -3.25 7.15
C LYS A 3 -14.47 -2.64 6.42
N TYR A 4 -13.65 -1.81 7.08
CA TYR A 4 -12.55 -1.08 6.43
C TYR A 4 -11.14 -1.62 6.74
N ILE A 5 -10.97 -2.33 7.86
CA ILE A 5 -9.75 -3.11 8.15
C ILE A 5 -9.49 -4.21 7.10
N PRO A 6 -10.51 -4.91 6.57
CA PRO A 6 -10.35 -5.86 5.47
C PRO A 6 -9.86 -5.22 4.16
N LEU A 7 -10.02 -3.91 3.98
CA LEU A 7 -9.64 -3.24 2.73
C LEU A 7 -8.12 -3.23 2.55
N LEU A 8 -7.36 -3.03 3.63
CA LEU A 8 -5.90 -3.11 3.63
C LEU A 8 -5.40 -4.54 3.36
N LEU A 9 -6.14 -5.56 3.81
CA LEU A 9 -5.87 -6.97 3.51
C LEU A 9 -6.24 -7.34 2.06
N VAL A 10 -7.28 -6.72 1.49
CA VAL A 10 -7.72 -6.94 0.10
C VAL A 10 -6.69 -6.42 -0.91
N ALA A 11 -5.96 -5.34 -0.62
CA ALA A 11 -4.82 -4.91 -1.45
C ALA A 11 -3.76 -6.00 -1.62
N GLN A 12 -3.61 -6.90 -0.65
CA GLN A 12 -2.55 -7.91 -0.65
C GLN A 12 -2.87 -9.10 -1.54
N LEU A 13 -4.13 -9.56 -1.55
CA LEU A 13 -4.59 -10.59 -2.48
C LEU A 13 -4.43 -10.15 -3.93
N LEU A 14 -4.57 -8.84 -4.17
CA LEU A 14 -4.51 -8.21 -5.48
C LEU A 14 -3.07 -8.00 -5.98
N LEU A 15 -2.13 -7.64 -5.10
CA LEU A 15 -0.70 -7.49 -5.44
C LEU A 15 0.04 -8.82 -5.59
N VAL A 16 -0.30 -9.84 -4.78
CA VAL A 16 0.25 -11.19 -4.93
C VAL A 16 -0.20 -11.83 -6.25
N ALA A 17 -1.43 -11.57 -6.70
CA ALA A 17 -1.92 -12.00 -8.00
C ALA A 17 -1.27 -11.25 -9.19
N ALA A 18 -0.71 -10.06 -8.96
CA ALA A 18 -0.02 -9.28 -9.98
C ALA A 18 1.47 -9.68 -10.14
N LYS A 19 2.03 -10.48 -9.22
CA LYS A 19 3.37 -11.05 -9.40
C LYS A 19 3.32 -12.13 -10.50
N PRO A 20 4.17 -12.02 -11.54
CA PRO A 20 4.23 -13.04 -12.58
C PRO A 20 4.63 -14.38 -11.94
N THR A 21 3.73 -15.35 -12.04
CA THR A 21 3.81 -16.64 -11.31
C THR A 21 4.84 -17.60 -11.93
N ASN A 22 5.62 -17.17 -12.93
CA ASN A 22 6.51 -18.08 -13.64
C ASN A 22 7.82 -17.40 -14.09
N PRO A 23 8.93 -17.58 -13.36
CA PRO A 23 10.25 -17.09 -13.77
C PRO A 23 10.81 -17.84 -15.00
N GLN A 24 10.12 -18.81 -15.60
CA GLN A 24 10.60 -19.50 -16.80
C GLN A 24 10.26 -18.78 -18.13
N LEU A 25 9.54 -17.65 -18.09
CA LEU A 25 9.38 -16.74 -19.24
C LEU A 25 10.52 -15.69 -19.35
N LEU A 26 11.60 -15.85 -18.56
CA LEU A 26 12.74 -14.92 -18.43
C LEU A 26 13.68 -14.81 -19.67
N ASN A 27 13.37 -15.49 -20.79
CA ASN A 27 14.14 -15.37 -22.04
C ASN A 27 13.34 -14.60 -23.11
N SER A 28 12.95 -13.37 -22.80
CA SER A 28 12.39 -12.47 -23.80
C SER A 28 13.37 -11.33 -24.08
N ASP A 29 14.15 -11.47 -25.15
CA ASP A 29 14.83 -10.33 -25.80
C ASP A 29 13.83 -9.38 -26.51
N ASP A 30 12.51 -9.61 -26.39
CA ASP A 30 11.49 -8.73 -26.97
C ASP A 30 11.49 -7.37 -26.25
N PRO A 31 11.85 -6.28 -26.94
CA PRO A 31 11.85 -4.93 -26.38
C PRO A 31 10.45 -4.47 -25.94
N VAL A 32 9.38 -5.00 -26.54
CA VAL A 32 7.99 -4.68 -26.18
C VAL A 32 7.65 -5.28 -24.82
N GLN A 33 8.07 -6.52 -24.56
CA GLN A 33 7.83 -7.17 -23.28
C GLN A 33 8.59 -6.47 -22.14
N ARG A 34 9.86 -6.11 -22.34
CA ARG A 34 10.66 -5.37 -21.34
C ARG A 34 10.05 -4.01 -20.99
N GLU A 35 9.53 -3.30 -21.99
CA GLU A 35 8.90 -1.99 -21.77
C GLU A 35 7.59 -2.13 -20.98
N LEU A 36 6.81 -3.18 -21.24
CA LEU A 36 5.58 -3.45 -20.48
C LEU A 36 5.89 -3.87 -19.04
N GLU A 37 6.92 -4.69 -18.83
CA GLU A 37 7.41 -5.04 -17.49
C GLU A 37 7.86 -3.78 -16.73
N ARG A 38 8.61 -2.89 -17.38
CA ARG A 38 9.01 -1.60 -16.81
C ARG A 38 7.80 -0.74 -16.41
N GLN A 39 6.80 -0.61 -17.27
CA GLN A 39 5.58 0.16 -16.98
C GLN A 39 4.77 -0.45 -15.82
N ALA A 40 4.61 -1.77 -15.80
CA ALA A 40 3.96 -2.49 -14.69
C ALA A 40 4.72 -2.30 -13.37
N LYS A 41 6.05 -2.33 -13.43
CA LYS A 41 6.93 -2.05 -12.29
C LYS A 41 6.67 -0.65 -11.73
N GLU A 42 6.66 0.37 -12.59
CA GLU A 42 6.44 1.77 -12.22
C GLU A 42 5.06 2.02 -11.64
N GLU A 43 4.01 1.46 -12.23
CA GLU A 43 2.64 1.58 -11.72
C GLU A 43 2.48 0.90 -10.36
N THR A 44 3.19 -0.21 -10.14
CA THR A 44 3.22 -0.89 -8.84
C THR A 44 3.92 -0.03 -7.79
N VAL A 45 5.09 0.55 -8.11
CA VAL A 45 5.77 1.52 -7.21
C VAL A 45 4.86 2.70 -6.88
N HIS A 46 4.17 3.25 -7.89
CA HIS A 46 3.27 4.37 -7.70
C HIS A 46 2.12 4.02 -6.74
N LEU A 47 1.50 2.85 -6.91
CA LEU A 47 0.46 2.37 -6.00
C LEU A 47 1.01 2.24 -4.57
N LEU A 48 2.11 1.51 -4.36
CA LEU A 48 2.69 1.31 -3.03
C LEU A 48 3.03 2.64 -2.34
N ASN A 49 3.62 3.59 -3.08
CA ASN A 49 3.92 4.92 -2.55
C ASN A 49 2.65 5.69 -2.16
N SER A 50 1.58 5.61 -2.97
CA SER A 50 0.30 6.25 -2.65
C SER A 50 -0.33 5.67 -1.39
N LEU A 51 -0.24 4.35 -1.22
CA LEU A 51 -0.70 3.63 -0.03
C LEU A 51 0.06 4.05 1.22
N PHE A 52 1.39 4.11 1.16
CA PHE A 52 2.21 4.59 2.27
C PHE A 52 1.90 6.05 2.64
N ARG A 53 1.76 6.94 1.65
CA ARG A 53 1.41 8.36 1.89
C ARG A 53 0.06 8.51 2.56
N SER A 54 -0.91 7.68 2.18
CA SER A 54 -2.24 7.68 2.80
C SER A 54 -2.20 7.24 4.26
N GLN A 55 -1.41 6.21 4.57
CA GLN A 55 -1.17 5.76 5.95
C GLN A 55 -0.41 6.81 6.77
N ILE A 56 0.59 7.48 6.21
CA ILE A 56 1.28 8.60 6.88
C ILE A 56 0.29 9.71 7.23
N ALA A 57 -0.57 10.10 6.28
CA ALA A 57 -1.56 11.15 6.49
C ALA A 57 -2.55 10.79 7.61
N TYR A 58 -3.02 9.54 7.63
CA TYR A 58 -3.88 9.01 8.71
C TYR A 58 -3.22 9.14 10.08
N PHE A 59 -2.05 8.53 10.20
CA PHE A 59 -1.39 8.38 11.49
C PHE A 59 -0.80 9.69 11.99
N SER A 60 -0.47 10.63 11.10
CA SER A 60 -0.06 11.97 11.49
C SER A 60 -1.19 12.72 12.19
N GLU A 61 -2.44 12.54 11.76
CA GLU A 61 -3.61 13.15 12.39
C GLU A 61 -3.93 12.49 13.74
N VAL A 62 -3.92 11.14 13.79
CA VAL A 62 -4.06 10.40 15.05
C VAL A 62 -2.98 10.84 16.05
N LYS A 63 -1.73 10.95 15.60
CA LYS A 63 -0.60 11.38 16.41
C LYS A 63 -0.78 12.82 16.92
N ALA A 64 -1.25 13.74 16.08
CA ALA A 64 -1.45 15.14 16.46
C ALA A 64 -2.51 15.32 17.56
N ALA A 65 -3.46 14.40 17.66
CA ALA A 65 -4.48 14.40 18.72
C ALA A 65 -4.02 13.76 20.04
N LEU A 66 -2.85 13.12 20.07
CA LEU A 66 -2.31 12.47 21.27
C LEU A 66 -1.35 13.41 22.00
N ASN A 67 -1.25 13.23 23.32
CA ASN A 67 -0.23 13.93 24.11
C ASN A 67 1.19 13.46 23.67
N PRO A 68 2.13 14.37 23.36
CA PRO A 68 3.49 14.02 22.91
C PRO A 68 4.31 13.15 23.87
N GLN A 69 3.96 13.14 25.16
CA GLN A 69 4.64 12.33 26.18
C GLN A 69 4.13 10.89 26.25
N THR A 70 3.07 10.56 25.51
CA THR A 70 2.47 9.23 25.53
C THR A 70 3.27 8.23 24.70
N LYS A 71 3.24 6.96 25.11
CA LYS A 71 3.88 5.89 24.35
C LYS A 71 3.28 5.78 22.94
N ARG A 72 1.95 5.88 22.80
CA ARG A 72 1.29 5.77 21.48
C ARG A 72 1.73 6.88 20.52
N PHE A 73 1.99 8.10 21.01
CA PHE A 73 2.54 9.16 20.17
C PHE A 73 3.91 8.78 19.58
N GLN A 74 4.77 8.16 20.37
CA GLN A 74 6.10 7.69 19.95
C GLN A 74 6.00 6.51 18.98
N ASP A 75 5.15 5.52 19.30
CA ASP A 75 4.90 4.33 18.47
C ASP A 75 4.43 4.76 17.06
N ILE A 76 3.47 5.69 17.00
CA ILE A 76 2.98 6.22 15.72
C ILE A 76 4.08 6.99 15.00
N GLY A 77 4.88 7.78 15.73
CA GLY A 77 6.02 8.49 15.16
C GLY A 77 7.02 7.55 14.48
N LEU A 78 7.36 6.44 15.13
CA LEU A 78 8.24 5.42 14.57
C LEU A 78 7.65 4.77 13.32
N TYR A 79 6.36 4.45 13.35
CA TYR A 79 5.66 3.86 12.21
C TYR A 79 5.66 4.80 10.99
N ILE A 80 5.33 6.08 11.18
CA ILE A 80 5.40 7.10 10.12
C ILE A 80 6.80 7.19 9.52
N THR A 81 7.85 7.22 10.36
CA THR A 81 9.23 7.26 9.88
C THR A 81 9.57 6.08 8.99
N ARG A 82 9.13 4.86 9.35
CA ARG A 82 9.37 3.66 8.54
C ARG A 82 8.60 3.71 7.21
N LEU A 83 7.36 4.20 7.21
CA LEU A 83 6.61 4.42 5.97
C LEU A 83 7.33 5.42 5.04
N SER A 84 7.86 6.52 5.59
CA SER A 84 8.65 7.48 4.81
C SER A 84 9.90 6.86 4.21
N GLN A 85 10.65 6.07 5.00
CA GLN A 85 11.82 5.33 4.50
C GLN A 85 11.46 4.38 3.35
N ALA A 86 10.31 3.69 3.44
CA ALA A 86 9.85 2.81 2.38
C ALA A 86 9.41 3.56 1.12
N ILE A 87 8.92 4.81 1.24
CA ILE A 87 8.66 5.69 0.09
C ILE A 87 9.98 6.09 -0.59
N ASP A 88 11.00 6.41 0.18
CA ASP A 88 12.30 6.89 -0.31
C ASP A 88 13.17 5.78 -0.93
N GLU A 89 12.87 4.51 -0.66
CA GLU A 89 13.52 3.36 -1.32
C GLU A 89 13.26 3.38 -2.84
N GLN A 90 14.33 3.23 -3.62
CA GLN A 90 14.31 3.30 -5.08
C GLN A 90 14.33 1.91 -5.72
N GLU A 91 14.91 0.93 -5.03
CA GLU A 91 14.96 -0.46 -5.49
C GLU A 91 13.60 -1.13 -5.25
N LEU A 92 12.91 -1.55 -6.32
CA LEU A 92 11.57 -2.14 -6.17
C LEU A 92 11.60 -3.40 -5.30
N ASP A 93 12.54 -4.31 -5.51
CA ASP A 93 12.56 -5.59 -4.79
C ASP A 93 12.69 -5.32 -3.29
N ARG A 94 13.54 -4.37 -2.93
CA ARG A 94 13.70 -3.92 -1.55
C ARG A 94 12.48 -3.15 -1.05
N LYS A 95 11.81 -2.35 -1.89
CA LYS A 95 10.56 -1.65 -1.56
C LYS A 95 9.42 -2.66 -1.29
N ASP A 96 9.34 -3.74 -2.06
CA ASP A 96 8.36 -4.82 -1.86
C ASP A 96 8.64 -5.60 -0.57
N GLU A 97 9.91 -5.89 -0.26
CA GLU A 97 10.30 -6.46 1.03
C GLU A 97 9.93 -5.54 2.20
N LEU A 98 10.22 -4.24 2.10
CA LEU A 98 9.84 -3.25 3.10
C LEU A 98 8.32 -3.16 3.25
N TRP A 99 7.58 -3.21 2.13
CA TRP A 99 6.12 -3.24 2.14
C TRP A 99 5.58 -4.44 2.91
N GLN A 100 6.04 -5.65 2.59
CA GLN A 100 5.61 -6.88 3.27
C GLN A 100 5.95 -6.82 4.76
N LYS A 101 7.18 -6.43 5.10
CA LYS A 101 7.61 -6.31 6.49
C LYS A 101 6.79 -5.29 7.27
N LEU A 102 6.56 -4.10 6.71
CA LEU A 102 5.79 -3.06 7.40
C LEU A 102 4.34 -3.47 7.59
N PHE A 103 3.79 -4.23 6.65
CA PHE A 103 2.47 -4.80 6.80
C PHE A 103 2.40 -5.84 7.93
N ASP A 104 3.34 -6.79 7.95
CA ASP A 104 3.39 -7.83 8.97
C ASP A 104 3.55 -7.21 10.36
N GLU A 105 4.46 -6.24 10.49
CA GLU A 105 4.64 -5.45 11.72
C GLU A 105 3.36 -4.69 12.10
N PHE A 106 2.62 -4.15 11.12
CA PHE A 106 1.38 -3.41 11.37
C PHE A 106 0.27 -4.33 11.89
N LYS A 107 0.15 -5.54 11.36
CA LYS A 107 -0.90 -6.51 11.76
C LYS A 107 -0.83 -6.82 13.26
N ASP A 108 0.38 -6.95 13.79
CA ASP A 108 0.62 -7.27 15.20
C ASP A 108 0.80 -6.00 16.06
N SER A 109 0.60 -4.84 15.47
CA SER A 109 0.86 -3.55 16.10
C SER A 109 -0.25 -3.14 17.07
N PRO A 110 0.10 -2.57 18.24
CA PRO A 110 -0.88 -2.00 19.16
C PRO A 110 -1.49 -0.68 18.66
N LEU A 111 -1.08 -0.16 17.50
CA LEU A 111 -1.47 1.16 16.98
C LEU A 111 -2.98 1.39 16.80
N LEU A 112 -3.78 0.32 16.73
CA LEU A 112 -5.24 0.41 16.63
C LEU A 112 -5.96 0.03 17.94
N ILE A 113 -5.21 -0.38 18.96
CA ILE A 113 -5.73 -0.89 20.22
C ILE A 113 -5.46 0.15 21.31
N ASN A 114 -6.50 0.49 22.06
CA ASN A 114 -6.34 1.40 23.18
C ASN A 114 -5.74 0.70 24.38
N ARG A 115 -4.78 1.38 25.01
CA ARG A 115 -4.42 1.19 26.40
C ARG A 115 -4.35 2.59 26.99
N GLU A 116 -5.24 2.91 27.91
CA GLU A 116 -5.38 4.28 28.44
C GLU A 116 -4.06 4.80 29.05
N SER A 117 -3.25 3.93 29.65
CA SER A 117 -1.90 4.26 30.12
C SER A 117 -0.90 4.61 29.01
N GLU A 118 -1.13 4.16 27.77
CA GLU A 118 -0.27 4.42 26.61
C GLU A 118 -0.78 5.59 25.74
N THR A 119 -2.04 5.98 25.88
CA THR A 119 -2.71 7.00 25.03
C THR A 119 -3.17 8.23 25.80
N GLY A 120 -3.44 8.10 27.11
CA GLY A 120 -4.11 9.11 27.92
C GLY A 120 -5.60 9.29 27.57
N LEU A 121 -6.18 8.35 26.82
CA LEU A 121 -7.55 8.41 26.31
C LEU A 121 -8.34 7.17 26.73
N THR A 122 -9.63 7.37 26.99
CA THR A 122 -10.57 6.25 27.14
C THR A 122 -10.74 5.49 25.82
N ASP A 123 -11.21 4.24 25.89
CA ASP A 123 -11.46 3.42 24.69
C ASP A 123 -12.39 4.10 23.69
N LEU A 124 -13.41 4.81 24.17
CA LEU A 124 -14.36 5.53 23.32
C LEU A 124 -13.71 6.71 22.62
N GLN A 125 -12.90 7.50 23.33
CA GLN A 125 -12.16 8.62 22.74
C GLN A 125 -11.16 8.13 21.69
N TYR A 126 -10.39 7.09 22.02
CA TYR A 126 -9.41 6.54 21.09
C TYR A 126 -10.07 5.93 19.86
N LYS A 127 -11.17 5.18 20.03
CA LYS A 127 -11.95 4.66 18.91
C LYS A 127 -12.48 5.79 18.02
N THR A 128 -13.01 6.86 18.61
CA THR A 128 -13.53 8.01 17.86
C THR A 128 -12.43 8.68 17.04
N LEU A 129 -11.24 8.82 17.62
CA LEU A 129 -10.05 9.31 16.92
C LEU A 129 -9.68 8.42 15.73
N LEU A 130 -9.67 7.10 15.91
CA LEU A 130 -9.35 6.15 14.84
C LEU A 130 -10.43 6.11 13.73
N THR A 131 -11.69 6.35 14.07
CA THR A 131 -12.81 6.28 13.10
C THR A 131 -13.27 7.65 12.60
N GLY A 132 -12.44 8.69 12.72
CA GLY A 132 -12.75 10.03 12.25
C GLY A 132 -12.89 10.14 10.73
N GLN A 133 -13.25 11.34 10.26
CA GLN A 133 -13.45 11.65 8.84
C GLN A 133 -12.26 11.23 7.96
N LYS A 134 -11.03 11.39 8.48
CA LYS A 134 -9.83 11.04 7.75
C LYS A 134 -9.77 9.58 7.31
N LEU A 135 -10.23 8.65 8.15
CA LEU A 135 -10.28 7.22 7.80
C LEU A 135 -11.20 6.99 6.59
N GLN A 136 -12.31 7.73 6.50
CA GLN A 136 -13.23 7.64 5.36
C GLN A 136 -12.58 8.20 4.08
N ASP A 137 -11.91 9.35 4.19
CA ASP A 137 -11.21 9.97 3.08
C ASP A 137 -10.10 9.05 2.54
N ILE A 138 -9.32 8.45 3.43
CA ILE A 138 -8.27 7.48 3.08
C ILE A 138 -8.85 6.22 2.46
N SER A 139 -9.95 5.70 3.01
CA SER A 139 -10.61 4.52 2.44
C SER A 139 -11.10 4.78 1.02
N THR A 140 -11.63 5.99 0.77
CA THR A 140 -12.10 6.41 -0.56
C THR A 140 -10.93 6.54 -1.53
N LYS A 141 -9.85 7.21 -1.10
CA LYS A 141 -8.63 7.33 -1.89
C LYS A 141 -8.01 5.97 -2.22
N PHE A 142 -7.96 5.06 -1.25
CA PHE A 142 -7.47 3.70 -1.43
C PHE A 142 -8.22 2.96 -2.55
N VAL A 143 -9.56 2.99 -2.52
CA VAL A 143 -10.38 2.31 -3.54
C VAL A 143 -10.11 2.91 -4.92
N SER A 144 -9.99 4.24 -5.01
CA SER A 144 -9.65 4.93 -6.25
C SER A 144 -8.28 4.52 -6.78
N ASP A 145 -7.24 4.57 -5.94
CA ASP A 145 -5.86 4.24 -6.34
C ASP A 145 -5.74 2.79 -6.83
N VAL A 146 -6.44 1.85 -6.16
CA VAL A 146 -6.49 0.44 -6.57
C VAL A 146 -7.24 0.27 -7.89
N ALA A 147 -8.40 0.92 -8.07
CA ALA A 147 -9.17 0.86 -9.31
C ALA A 147 -8.37 1.41 -10.50
N ASP A 148 -7.68 2.55 -10.30
CA ASP A 148 -6.82 3.16 -11.31
C ASP A 148 -5.65 2.23 -11.69
N TYR A 149 -5.01 1.60 -10.70
CA TYR A 149 -3.97 0.61 -10.94
C TYR A 149 -4.49 -0.56 -11.79
N PHE A 150 -5.62 -1.17 -11.42
CA PHE A 150 -6.20 -2.28 -12.18
C PHE A 150 -6.56 -1.91 -13.61
N TRP A 151 -7.12 -0.71 -13.80
CA TRP A 151 -7.42 -0.20 -15.13
C TRP A 151 -6.16 -0.06 -15.99
N LYS A 152 -5.08 0.49 -15.43
CA LYS A 152 -3.80 0.61 -16.13
C LYS A 152 -3.18 -0.74 -16.45
N MET A 153 -3.20 -1.68 -15.50
CA MET A 153 -2.72 -3.05 -15.71
C MET A 153 -3.51 -3.76 -16.82
N ALA A 154 -4.84 -3.67 -16.81
CA ALA A 154 -5.70 -4.24 -17.85
C ALA A 154 -5.41 -3.64 -19.23
N LYS A 155 -5.19 -2.32 -19.31
CA LYS A 155 -4.80 -1.64 -20.56
C LYS A 155 -3.44 -2.13 -21.07
N MET A 156 -2.47 -2.39 -20.19
CA MET A 156 -1.17 -2.95 -20.57
C MET A 156 -1.29 -4.39 -21.07
N SER A 157 -2.06 -5.24 -20.38
CA SER A 157 -2.33 -6.63 -20.83
C SER A 157 -3.03 -6.66 -22.19
N GLY A 158 -3.97 -5.75 -22.46
CA GLY A 158 -4.61 -5.63 -23.77
C GLY A 158 -3.65 -5.28 -24.91
N LYS A 159 -2.60 -4.50 -24.63
CA LYS A 159 -1.54 -4.20 -25.63
C LYS A 159 -0.68 -5.42 -25.96
N VAL A 160 -0.40 -6.30 -24.98
CA VAL A 160 0.33 -7.57 -25.20
C VAL A 160 -0.41 -8.44 -26.22
N ILE A 161 -1.73 -8.60 -26.05
CA ILE A 161 -2.56 -9.44 -26.92
C ILE A 161 -2.64 -8.83 -28.33
N GLY A 162 -2.83 -7.51 -28.43
CA GLY A 162 -2.89 -6.81 -29.72
C GLY A 162 -1.59 -6.94 -30.53
N ASN A 163 -0.43 -6.84 -29.88
CA ASN A 163 0.87 -6.95 -30.54
C ASN A 163 1.25 -8.41 -30.85
N GLY A 164 0.85 -9.36 -30.01
CA GLY A 164 1.04 -10.80 -30.28
C GLY A 164 0.25 -11.31 -31.48
N ILE A 165 -0.92 -10.73 -31.77
CA ILE A 165 -1.71 -11.04 -32.98
C ILE A 165 -1.11 -10.37 -34.23
N ALA A 166 -0.51 -9.19 -34.10
CA ALA A 166 0.15 -8.52 -35.22
C ALA A 166 1.42 -9.27 -35.69
N ASN A 167 2.22 -9.80 -34.75
CA ASN A 167 3.46 -10.52 -35.05
C ASN A 167 3.26 -11.98 -35.51
N GLN A 168 2.04 -12.54 -35.44
CA GLN A 168 1.74 -13.89 -35.96
C GLN A 168 1.22 -13.88 -37.41
N ASN A 169 1.06 -12.71 -38.02
CA ASN A 169 0.54 -12.54 -39.38
C ASN A 169 1.59 -12.02 -40.38
N GLU A 170 2.89 -12.13 -40.08
CA GLU A 170 4.00 -11.97 -41.04
C GLU A 170 4.66 -13.32 -41.36
#